data_AF-A0A8H7MLH6-F1
#
_entry.id   AF-A0A8H7MLH6-F1
#
_cell.length_a   1.000
_cell.length_b   1.000
_cell.length_c   1.000
_cell.angle_alpha   90.00
_cell.angle_beta   90.00
_cell.angle_gamma   90.00
#
_symmetry.space_group_name_H-M   'P 1'
#
loop_
_entity.id
_entity.type
_entity.pdbx_description
1 polymer ?
#
loop_
_entity_poly.entity_id
_entity_poly.type
_entity_poly.pdbx_seq_one_letter_code
_entity_poly.pdbx_strand_id
1 'polypeptide(L)'
;MVQQLDFDVATGLYTAGGKEILNAARRALAHPTTVGLVKRAVAGSRAGEGEGDGEHVEMPVWGIALLGVSFYAAIIAMSLLSYMLKEVVATLCMVETPHAAITVSPSEEPASKDEKEGLLETGPTITLVRQKPITSSIRGTIKHVVANAGRFARFRGFKIHALYSLVFALAVNFFSAFFLSLFPTGLPGQAIIVSGLAGAAVANVHAAWTHKVVSLPSEATFWQRIPSKSHWKTLAPAAAISTAMPYISLYLTGGIAMFLGLHKLDQDNLEQYTRGQWMCLGARVLATVVFAMFTTLFLCIPAVVTQVRIESSILPEDQDTIVPFDRTFSGKVVSQLLGGSGKIGFLDAWRSFNWEARRRLLKLYVKIGAIMMFAMFVVGHVLAFEVFAVMGPQLGEFLAKARHDGFVQQS
;
A
#
# COMPACT_ATOMS: atom_id res chain seq x y z
N MET A 1 24.07 11.56 -32.24
CA MET A 1 25.20 11.04 -31.43
C MET A 1 24.57 10.31 -30.25
N VAL A 2 24.64 8.98 -30.28
CA VAL A 2 23.89 8.06 -29.41
C VAL A 2 24.38 8.22 -27.96
N GLN A 3 23.47 8.52 -27.03
CA GLN A 3 23.77 8.54 -25.60
C GLN A 3 23.16 7.27 -24.99
N GLN A 4 24.02 6.31 -24.65
CA GLN A 4 23.66 5.16 -23.82
C GLN A 4 23.20 5.69 -22.45
N LEU A 5 21.93 5.46 -22.12
CA LEU A 5 21.46 5.51 -20.73
C LEU A 5 22.00 4.27 -20.05
N ASP A 6 23.12 4.42 -19.36
CA ASP A 6 23.68 3.33 -18.55
C ASP A 6 22.81 3.15 -17.30
N PHE A 7 22.19 1.98 -17.20
CA PHE A 7 21.45 1.57 -16.02
C PHE A 7 22.46 1.18 -14.95
N ASP A 8 22.58 2.00 -13.91
CA ASP A 8 23.48 1.68 -12.81
C ASP A 8 22.86 0.59 -11.92
N VAL A 9 23.26 -0.66 -12.23
CA VAL A 9 23.00 -1.87 -11.45
C VAL A 9 23.43 -1.70 -10.00
N ALA A 10 24.34 -0.77 -9.72
CA ALA A 10 24.83 -0.47 -8.39
C ALA A 10 23.89 0.40 -7.54
N THR A 11 22.74 0.90 -7.98
CA THR A 11 21.85 1.61 -7.04
C THR A 11 20.40 1.21 -7.16
N GLY A 12 19.99 0.66 -8.31
CA GLY A 12 18.62 0.25 -8.69
C GLY A 12 17.48 1.13 -8.16
N LEU A 13 17.81 2.41 -7.99
CA LEU A 13 16.95 3.56 -8.04
C LEU A 13 17.44 4.33 -9.27
N TYR A 14 16.52 4.99 -9.98
CA TYR A 14 16.90 6.15 -10.76
C TYR A 14 17.33 7.23 -9.76
N THR A 15 18.60 7.24 -9.36
CA THR A 15 19.14 8.27 -8.48
C THR A 15 19.46 9.49 -9.31
N ALA A 16 18.42 10.27 -9.58
CA ALA A 16 18.65 11.65 -9.95
C ALA A 16 19.03 12.39 -8.65
N GLY A 17 20.32 12.60 -8.39
CA GLY A 17 20.77 13.59 -7.41
C GLY A 17 20.14 14.96 -7.71
N GLY A 18 20.03 15.87 -6.73
CA GLY A 18 19.33 17.16 -6.96
C GLY A 18 19.82 17.95 -8.21
N LYS A 19 21.08 17.79 -8.60
CA LYS A 19 21.64 18.31 -9.86
C LYS A 19 21.31 17.46 -11.10
N GLU A 20 21.14 16.15 -10.96
CA GLU A 20 20.66 15.24 -12.01
C GLU A 20 19.14 15.36 -12.22
N ILE A 21 18.32 15.61 -11.19
CA ILE A 21 16.90 15.99 -11.35
C ILE A 21 16.83 17.35 -12.02
N LEU A 22 17.67 18.29 -11.61
CA LEU A 22 17.75 19.60 -12.27
C LEU A 22 18.25 19.48 -13.71
N ASN A 23 19.18 18.56 -14.00
CA ASN A 23 19.70 18.32 -15.35
C ASN A 23 18.77 17.44 -16.20
N ALA A 24 18.01 16.52 -15.61
CA ALA A 24 16.98 15.73 -16.26
C ALA A 24 15.71 16.55 -16.46
N ALA A 25 15.39 17.47 -15.55
CA ALA A 25 14.38 18.52 -15.76
C ALA A 25 14.88 19.51 -16.81
N ARG A 26 16.14 19.95 -16.78
CA ARG A 26 16.74 20.81 -17.81
C ARG A 26 16.88 20.10 -19.15
N ARG A 27 17.10 18.78 -19.20
CA ARG A 27 17.13 17.95 -20.41
C ARG A 27 15.75 17.54 -20.89
N ALA A 28 14.79 17.30 -20.00
CA ALA A 28 13.38 17.17 -20.34
C ALA A 28 12.90 18.50 -20.90
N LEU A 29 13.32 19.64 -20.34
CA LEU A 29 13.10 20.98 -20.89
C LEU A 29 14.00 21.30 -22.11
N ALA A 30 15.01 20.48 -22.43
CA ALA A 30 15.94 20.63 -23.58
C ALA A 30 15.72 19.58 -24.70
N HIS A 31 14.80 18.62 -24.51
CA HIS A 31 14.47 17.60 -25.50
C HIS A 31 13.65 18.25 -26.63
N PRO A 32 13.93 18.01 -27.93
CA PRO A 32 13.38 18.81 -29.04
C PRO A 32 11.85 18.88 -29.09
N THR A 33 11.12 17.90 -28.54
CA THR A 33 9.65 17.93 -28.40
C THR A 33 9.16 18.73 -27.21
N THR A 34 9.84 18.71 -26.07
CA THR A 34 9.50 19.52 -24.87
C THR A 34 10.12 20.90 -24.90
N VAL A 35 11.28 21.09 -25.54
CA VAL A 35 11.73 22.39 -26.09
C VAL A 35 10.76 22.81 -27.17
N GLY A 36 10.25 21.92 -28.02
CA GLY A 36 9.20 22.27 -28.98
C GLY A 36 7.95 22.81 -28.28
N LEU A 37 7.50 22.16 -27.20
CA LEU A 37 6.33 22.54 -26.40
C LEU A 37 6.59 23.75 -25.49
N VAL A 38 7.75 23.84 -24.86
CA VAL A 38 8.15 24.96 -23.99
C VAL A 38 8.59 26.15 -24.81
N LYS A 39 9.30 25.97 -25.93
CA LYS A 39 9.59 27.04 -26.90
C LYS A 39 8.33 27.40 -27.69
N ARG A 40 7.30 26.55 -27.85
CA ARG A 40 5.95 26.98 -28.30
C ARG A 40 5.20 27.73 -27.21
N ALA A 41 5.26 27.31 -25.94
CA ALA A 41 4.63 27.99 -24.81
C ALA A 41 5.33 29.32 -24.46
N VAL A 42 6.66 29.39 -24.60
CA VAL A 42 7.51 30.55 -24.32
C VAL A 42 7.65 31.43 -25.55
N ALA A 43 7.67 30.93 -26.79
CA ALA A 43 7.50 31.80 -27.97
C ALA A 43 6.09 32.40 -28.00
N GLY A 44 5.07 31.66 -27.53
CA GLY A 44 3.74 32.23 -27.26
C GLY A 44 3.76 33.34 -26.18
N SER A 45 4.64 33.26 -25.18
CA SER A 45 4.76 34.31 -24.13
C SER A 45 5.83 35.39 -24.40
N ARG A 46 6.73 35.22 -25.37
CA ARG A 46 7.89 36.10 -25.60
C ARG A 46 7.97 36.68 -27.01
N ALA A 47 7.08 36.28 -27.92
CA ALA A 47 6.78 37.02 -29.14
C ALA A 47 5.79 38.18 -28.89
N GLY A 48 5.51 38.52 -27.63
CA GLY A 48 4.64 39.63 -27.21
C GLY A 48 5.32 41.01 -27.14
N GLU A 49 6.42 41.24 -27.88
CA GLU A 49 6.95 42.60 -28.12
C GLU A 49 6.95 42.99 -29.60
N GLY A 50 6.33 42.18 -30.47
CA GLY A 50 6.14 42.51 -31.89
C GLY A 50 4.79 42.04 -32.38
N GLU A 51 3.79 42.93 -32.31
CA GLU A 51 2.58 43.02 -33.13
C GLU A 51 2.18 41.72 -33.87
N GLY A 52 1.59 40.78 -33.11
CA GLY A 52 1.08 39.52 -33.64
C GLY A 52 0.26 38.80 -32.55
N ASP A 53 -1.05 38.86 -32.69
CA ASP A 53 -2.10 38.39 -31.78
C ASP A 53 -1.98 36.88 -31.44
N GLY A 54 -1.19 36.57 -30.42
CA GLY A 54 -1.01 35.23 -29.85
C GLY A 54 -1.77 35.10 -28.52
N GLU A 55 -3.07 34.78 -28.60
CA GLU A 55 -3.96 34.64 -27.44
C GLU A 55 -3.45 33.63 -26.41
N HIS A 56 -3.25 34.12 -25.18
CA HIS A 56 -3.07 33.30 -23.99
C HIS A 56 -4.34 32.46 -23.77
N VAL A 57 -4.21 31.15 -23.57
CA VAL A 57 -5.32 30.33 -23.06
C VAL A 57 -5.61 30.79 -21.63
N GLU A 58 -6.49 31.76 -21.48
CA GLU A 58 -6.87 32.33 -20.19
C GLU A 58 -7.74 31.33 -19.41
N MET A 59 -7.10 30.36 -18.74
CA MET A 59 -7.86 29.48 -17.87
C MET A 59 -8.53 30.32 -16.77
N PRO A 60 -9.86 30.25 -16.62
CA PRO A 60 -10.52 31.04 -15.62
C PRO A 60 -10.02 30.64 -14.23
N VAL A 61 -9.70 31.63 -13.39
CA VAL A 61 -9.12 31.42 -12.04
C VAL A 61 -9.99 30.49 -11.19
N TRP A 62 -11.32 30.57 -11.33
CA TRP A 62 -12.26 29.68 -10.64
C TRP A 62 -12.12 28.22 -11.08
N GLY A 63 -11.78 27.98 -12.36
CA GLY A 63 -11.57 26.66 -12.92
C GLY A 63 -10.29 26.01 -12.39
N ILE A 64 -9.21 26.79 -12.28
CA ILE A 64 -7.95 26.34 -11.65
C ILE A 64 -8.19 26.00 -10.17
N ALA A 65 -8.92 26.86 -9.45
CA ALA A 65 -9.24 26.63 -8.05
C ALA A 65 -10.09 25.35 -7.86
N LEU A 66 -11.12 25.16 -8.69
CA LEU A 66 -11.97 23.96 -8.67
C LEU A 66 -11.17 22.69 -8.94
N LEU A 67 -10.35 22.67 -10.00
CA LEU A 67 -9.49 21.53 -10.33
C LEU A 67 -8.50 21.22 -9.21
N GLY A 68 -7.89 22.25 -8.61
CA GLY A 68 -7.01 22.09 -7.46
C GLY A 68 -7.73 21.45 -6.27
N VAL A 69 -8.89 21.98 -5.89
CA VAL A 69 -9.69 21.45 -4.77
C VAL A 69 -10.13 20.01 -5.03
N SER A 70 -10.66 19.70 -6.21
CA SER A 70 -11.09 18.35 -6.58
C SER A 70 -9.92 17.36 -6.61
N PHE A 71 -8.76 17.78 -7.10
CA PHE A 71 -7.55 16.95 -7.10
C PHE A 71 -7.08 16.62 -5.67
N TYR A 72 -7.00 17.62 -4.78
CA TYR A 72 -6.64 17.38 -3.38
C TYR A 72 -7.70 16.56 -2.64
N ALA A 73 -8.99 16.81 -2.88
CA ALA A 73 -10.08 16.03 -2.31
C ALA A 73 -10.00 14.56 -2.77
N ALA A 74 -9.69 14.31 -4.04
CA ALA A 74 -9.48 12.99 -4.60
C ALA A 74 -8.30 12.26 -3.93
N ILE A 75 -7.16 12.95 -3.74
CA ILE A 75 -6.00 12.39 -3.02
C ILE A 75 -6.42 11.98 -1.60
N ILE A 76 -7.07 12.89 -0.86
CA ILE A 76 -7.49 12.63 0.52
C ILE A 76 -8.48 11.46 0.57
N ALA A 77 -9.47 11.43 -0.32
CA ALA A 77 -10.45 10.35 -0.39
C ALA A 77 -9.79 8.99 -0.69
N MET A 78 -8.87 8.94 -1.64
CA MET A 78 -8.12 7.73 -1.98
C MET A 78 -7.20 7.29 -0.84
N SER A 79 -6.55 8.22 -0.14
CA SER A 79 -5.73 7.92 1.04
C SER A 79 -6.57 7.35 2.19
N LEU A 80 -7.74 7.93 2.47
CA LEU A 80 -8.66 7.45 3.51
C LEU A 80 -9.23 6.08 3.18
N LEU A 81 -9.59 5.84 1.91
CA LEU A 81 -10.07 4.55 1.43
C LEU A 81 -8.99 3.47 1.55
N SER A 82 -7.77 3.79 1.09
CA SER A 82 -6.60 2.93 1.20
C SER A 82 -6.32 2.58 2.67
N TYR A 83 -6.30 3.58 3.55
CA TYR A 83 -6.08 3.38 4.99
C TYR A 83 -7.12 2.44 5.61
N MET A 84 -8.41 2.70 5.37
CA MET A 84 -9.47 1.87 5.92
C MET A 84 -9.36 0.40 5.45
N LEU A 85 -9.12 0.18 4.17
CA LEU A 85 -9.13 -1.16 3.59
C LEU A 85 -7.81 -1.92 3.83
N LYS A 86 -6.69 -1.30 3.47
CA LYS A 86 -5.37 -1.92 3.51
C LYS A 86 -4.80 -1.93 4.92
N GLU A 87 -4.89 -0.82 5.65
CA GLU A 87 -4.22 -0.69 6.95
C GLU A 87 -5.10 -1.21 8.10
N VAL A 88 -6.39 -0.87 8.14
CA VAL A 88 -7.28 -1.34 9.23
C VAL A 88 -7.80 -2.75 8.98
N VAL A 89 -8.51 -2.99 7.87
CA VAL A 89 -9.19 -4.28 7.64
C VAL A 89 -8.19 -5.42 7.41
N ALA A 90 -7.08 -5.19 6.69
CA ALA A 90 -6.08 -6.24 6.49
C ALA A 90 -5.35 -6.59 7.78
N THR A 91 -4.97 -5.61 8.61
CA THR A 91 -4.32 -5.85 9.91
C THR A 91 -5.20 -6.70 10.82
N LEU A 92 -6.51 -6.38 10.91
CA LEU A 92 -7.46 -7.21 11.66
C LEU A 92 -7.54 -8.65 11.11
N CYS A 93 -7.47 -8.82 9.78
CA CYS A 93 -7.47 -10.15 9.16
C CYS A 93 -6.19 -10.96 9.45
N MET A 94 -5.03 -10.29 9.62
CA MET A 94 -3.74 -10.93 9.90
C MET A 94 -3.64 -11.45 11.33
N VAL A 95 -4.27 -10.75 12.28
CA VAL A 95 -4.30 -11.15 13.70
C VAL A 95 -5.45 -12.10 14.01
N GLU A 96 -6.56 -12.04 13.27
CA GLU A 96 -7.74 -12.86 13.60
C GLU A 96 -7.47 -14.38 13.48
N THR A 97 -7.65 -15.06 14.60
CA THR A 97 -7.68 -16.52 14.68
C THR A 97 -9.12 -16.95 14.98
N PRO A 98 -9.82 -17.62 14.05
CA PRO A 98 -11.19 -18.07 14.31
C PRO A 98 -11.20 -19.09 15.45
N HIS A 99 -11.92 -18.76 16.53
CA HIS A 99 -12.17 -19.71 17.60
C HIS A 99 -13.22 -20.72 17.15
N ALA A 100 -12.96 -21.99 17.43
CA ALA A 100 -14.01 -22.98 17.45
C ALA A 100 -14.74 -22.83 18.79
N ALA A 101 -15.94 -22.25 18.75
CA ALA A 101 -16.76 -22.16 19.95
C ALA A 101 -17.41 -23.52 20.18
N ILE A 102 -17.22 -24.09 21.37
CA ILE A 102 -17.97 -25.26 21.80
C ILE A 102 -19.36 -24.76 22.19
N THR A 103 -20.34 -24.94 21.30
CA THR A 103 -21.74 -24.71 21.64
C THR A 103 -22.28 -26.00 22.24
N VAL A 104 -22.52 -25.98 23.55
CA VAL A 104 -23.31 -27.00 24.22
C VAL A 104 -24.77 -26.71 23.90
N SER A 105 -25.33 -27.42 22.92
CA SER A 105 -26.78 -27.43 22.74
C SER A 105 -27.38 -28.28 23.86
N PRO A 106 -28.33 -27.76 24.66
CA PRO A 106 -29.11 -28.62 25.53
C PRO A 106 -29.90 -29.59 24.65
N SER A 107 -29.82 -30.89 24.94
CA SER A 107 -30.65 -31.90 24.28
C SER A 107 -32.11 -31.67 24.70
N GLU A 108 -32.94 -31.15 23.79
CA GLU A 108 -34.39 -31.12 23.96
C GLU A 108 -34.96 -32.47 23.51
N GLU A 109 -34.71 -33.52 24.29
CA GLU A 109 -35.55 -34.72 24.24
C GLU A 109 -36.38 -34.80 25.53
N PRO A 110 -37.72 -34.76 25.45
CA PRO A 110 -38.55 -34.93 26.63
C PRO A 110 -38.36 -36.37 27.15
N ALA A 111 -37.87 -36.47 28.39
CA ALA A 111 -37.66 -37.74 29.07
C ALA A 111 -38.95 -38.59 29.08
N SER A 112 -39.02 -39.63 28.24
CA SER A 112 -39.95 -40.74 28.44
C SER A 112 -39.47 -41.58 29.63
N LYS A 113 -40.39 -41.98 30.48
CA LYS A 113 -40.15 -42.44 31.86
C LYS A 113 -39.59 -43.86 32.02
N ASP A 114 -39.14 -44.51 30.96
CA ASP A 114 -38.70 -45.91 31.02
C ASP A 114 -37.42 -46.09 30.20
N GLU A 115 -36.26 -45.90 30.83
CA GLU A 115 -34.98 -46.54 30.45
C GLU A 115 -33.91 -46.19 31.50
N LYS A 116 -33.89 -46.98 32.58
CA LYS A 116 -32.75 -47.04 33.50
C LYS A 116 -31.75 -48.06 32.95
N GLU A 117 -30.96 -47.68 31.95
CA GLU A 117 -29.66 -48.30 31.58
C GLU A 117 -29.09 -47.62 30.32
N GLY A 118 -28.68 -46.35 30.46
CA GLY A 118 -28.07 -45.59 29.34
C GLY A 118 -27.47 -44.24 29.75
N LEU A 119 -27.17 -44.05 31.04
CA LEU A 119 -26.84 -42.74 31.65
C LEU A 119 -25.40 -42.25 31.38
N LEU A 120 -24.69 -42.83 30.41
CA LEU A 120 -23.32 -42.45 30.04
C LEU A 120 -23.17 -41.99 28.57
N GLU A 121 -24.19 -42.10 27.72
CA GLU A 121 -24.12 -41.63 26.31
C GLU A 121 -24.89 -40.33 26.05
N THR A 122 -25.70 -39.84 26.98
CA THR A 122 -26.40 -38.55 26.91
C THR A 122 -25.56 -37.39 27.47
N GLY A 123 -24.27 -37.36 27.12
CA GLY A 123 -23.48 -36.15 27.26
C GLY A 123 -23.98 -35.07 26.29
N PRO A 124 -23.90 -33.77 26.62
CA PRO A 124 -24.26 -32.71 25.68
C PRO A 124 -23.51 -32.94 24.36
N THR A 125 -24.22 -32.97 23.24
CA THR A 125 -23.59 -33.06 21.92
C THR A 125 -22.76 -31.79 21.72
N ILE A 126 -21.46 -31.90 22.02
CA ILE A 126 -20.47 -30.84 21.80
C ILE A 126 -20.30 -30.73 20.29
N THR A 127 -21.17 -29.96 19.65
CA THR A 127 -20.99 -29.58 18.27
C THR A 127 -19.95 -28.46 18.24
N LEU A 128 -18.78 -28.77 17.69
CA LEU A 128 -17.73 -27.80 17.46
C LEU A 128 -18.15 -26.88 16.31
N VAL A 129 -18.94 -25.85 16.60
CA VAL A 129 -19.35 -24.87 15.60
C VAL A 129 -18.17 -23.93 15.35
N ARG A 130 -17.47 -24.15 14.24
CA ARG A 130 -16.46 -23.21 13.74
C ARG A 130 -17.15 -21.90 13.39
N GLN A 131 -17.00 -20.90 14.26
CA GLN A 131 -17.51 -19.56 14.01
C GLN A 131 -16.82 -18.97 12.78
N LYS A 132 -17.63 -18.41 11.88
CA LYS A 132 -17.11 -17.77 10.66
C LYS A 132 -16.23 -16.58 11.07
N PRO A 133 -15.01 -16.45 10.52
CA PRO A 133 -14.16 -15.29 10.79
C PRO A 133 -14.91 -13.98 10.50
N ILE A 134 -14.84 -13.04 11.42
CA ILE A 134 -15.40 -11.69 11.30
C ILE A 134 -14.80 -10.99 10.08
N THR A 135 -13.51 -11.24 9.79
CA THR A 135 -12.81 -10.67 8.63
C THR A 135 -13.09 -11.36 7.30
N SER A 136 -14.05 -12.30 7.25
CA SER A 136 -14.45 -12.98 6.01
C SER A 136 -15.10 -12.04 4.97
N SER A 137 -15.60 -10.88 5.39
CA SER A 137 -16.21 -9.86 4.52
C SER A 137 -15.83 -8.46 4.95
N ILE A 138 -15.35 -7.61 4.02
CA ILE A 138 -14.97 -6.21 4.28
C ILE A 138 -16.10 -5.44 4.95
N ARG A 139 -17.33 -5.55 4.42
CA ARG A 139 -18.50 -4.88 4.99
C ARG A 139 -18.84 -5.42 6.38
N GLY A 140 -18.66 -6.72 6.59
CA GLY A 140 -18.84 -7.38 7.89
C GLY A 140 -17.84 -6.84 8.92
N THR A 141 -16.55 -6.80 8.57
CA THR A 141 -15.50 -6.23 9.41
C THR A 141 -15.79 -4.78 9.77
N ILE A 142 -16.11 -3.94 8.78
CA ILE A 142 -16.40 -2.51 9.02
C ILE A 142 -17.63 -2.36 9.92
N LYS A 143 -18.69 -3.13 9.70
CA LYS A 143 -19.90 -3.10 10.54
C LYS A 143 -19.57 -3.53 11.97
N HIS A 144 -18.79 -4.59 12.15
CA HIS A 144 -18.35 -5.08 13.46
C HIS A 144 -17.49 -4.04 14.20
N VAL A 145 -16.51 -3.45 13.50
CA VAL A 145 -15.64 -2.42 14.06
C VAL A 145 -16.45 -1.18 14.47
N VAL A 146 -17.41 -0.76 13.65
CA VAL A 146 -18.29 0.37 13.96
C VAL A 146 -19.23 0.07 15.12
N ALA A 147 -19.74 -1.17 15.22
CA ALA A 147 -20.62 -1.58 16.32
C ALA A 147 -19.91 -1.59 17.68
N ASN A 148 -18.62 -1.97 17.71
CA ASN A 148 -17.86 -2.07 18.96
C ASN A 148 -17.08 -0.79 19.33
N ALA A 149 -16.76 0.08 18.37
CA ALA A 149 -15.89 1.24 18.59
C ALA A 149 -16.45 2.58 18.05
N GLY A 150 -17.68 2.58 17.54
CA GLY A 150 -18.38 3.79 17.07
C GLY A 150 -18.16 4.14 15.59
N ARG A 151 -18.89 5.16 15.11
CA ARG A 151 -18.96 5.53 13.68
C ARG A 151 -17.61 5.87 13.05
N PHE A 152 -16.71 6.52 13.81
CA PHE A 152 -15.37 6.91 13.33
C PHE A 152 -14.32 5.81 13.48
N ALA A 153 -14.69 4.63 14.00
CA ALA A 153 -13.75 3.52 14.15
C ALA A 153 -13.19 2.99 12.83
N ARG A 154 -13.78 3.35 11.68
CA ARG A 154 -13.24 3.06 10.34
C ARG A 154 -11.87 3.67 10.11
N PHE A 155 -11.59 4.80 10.76
CA PHE A 155 -10.32 5.52 10.69
C PHE A 155 -9.53 5.40 12.00
N ARG A 156 -9.78 4.34 12.76
CA ARG A 156 -9.11 4.09 14.03
C ARG A 156 -7.61 4.01 13.81
N GLY A 157 -6.86 4.70 14.67
CA GLY A 157 -5.40 4.76 14.58
C GLY A 157 -4.87 5.75 13.53
N PHE A 158 -5.72 6.44 12.75
CA PHE A 158 -5.26 7.28 11.64
C PHE A 158 -4.28 8.36 12.07
N LYS A 159 -4.50 9.02 13.22
CA LYS A 159 -3.56 10.02 13.77
C LYS A 159 -2.19 9.42 14.07
N ILE A 160 -2.17 8.20 14.62
CA ILE A 160 -0.92 7.49 14.93
C ILE A 160 -0.24 7.05 13.63
N HIS A 161 -1.01 6.58 12.66
CA HIS A 161 -0.50 6.22 11.34
C HIS A 161 0.11 7.42 10.64
N ALA A 162 -0.55 8.58 10.66
CA ALA A 162 -0.01 9.81 10.08
C ALA A 162 1.29 10.25 10.77
N LEU A 163 1.36 10.15 12.10
CA LEU A 163 2.60 10.38 12.84
C LEU A 163 3.69 9.36 12.47
N TYR A 164 3.35 8.08 12.38
CA TYR A 164 4.24 7.02 11.91
C TYR A 164 4.79 7.35 10.51
N SER A 165 3.93 7.68 9.55
CA SER A 165 4.32 8.02 8.19
C SER A 165 5.25 9.23 8.15
N LEU A 166 4.97 10.27 8.95
CA LEU A 166 5.81 11.45 9.06
C LEU A 166 7.19 11.09 9.62
N VAL A 167 7.25 10.40 10.76
CA VAL A 167 8.51 10.02 11.42
C VAL A 167 9.31 9.04 10.57
N PHE A 168 8.64 8.10 9.90
CA PHE A 168 9.27 7.19 8.95
C PHE A 168 9.86 7.96 7.76
N ALA A 169 9.13 8.91 7.18
CA ALA A 169 9.65 9.75 6.10
C ALA A 169 10.88 10.57 6.54
N LEU A 170 10.83 11.15 7.74
CA LEU A 170 11.99 11.86 8.31
C LEU A 170 13.18 10.93 8.52
N ALA A 171 12.96 9.72 9.04
CA ALA A 171 14.01 8.71 9.21
C ALA A 171 14.62 8.27 7.88
N VAL A 172 13.79 8.01 6.85
CA VAL A 172 14.27 7.70 5.50
C VAL A 172 15.13 8.82 4.94
N ASN A 173 14.69 10.08 5.04
CA ASN A 173 15.46 11.24 4.56
C ASN A 173 16.79 11.39 5.32
N PHE A 174 16.77 11.25 6.64
CA PHE A 174 17.96 11.29 7.48
C PHE A 174 18.98 10.20 7.07
N PHE A 175 18.55 8.95 7.00
CA PHE A 175 19.43 7.85 6.60
C PHE A 175 19.88 7.99 5.14
N SER A 176 19.01 8.41 4.24
CA SER A 176 19.38 8.66 2.84
C SER A 176 20.48 9.71 2.73
N ALA A 177 20.35 10.84 3.42
CA ALA A 177 21.37 11.88 3.47
C ALA A 177 22.68 11.39 4.11
N PHE A 178 22.58 10.63 5.20
CA PHE A 178 23.74 10.02 5.86
C PHE A 178 24.52 9.09 4.92
N PHE A 179 23.84 8.17 4.24
CA PHE A 179 24.47 7.24 3.30
C PHE A 179 25.02 7.94 2.06
N LEU A 180 24.34 8.99 1.56
CA LEU A 180 24.86 9.79 0.45
C LEU A 180 26.14 10.54 0.84
N SER A 181 26.24 11.02 2.08
CA SER A 181 27.46 11.65 2.59
C SER A 181 28.62 10.66 2.75
N LEU A 182 28.33 9.40 3.11
CA LEU A 182 29.35 8.38 3.31
C LEU A 182 29.78 7.70 2.00
N PHE A 183 28.86 7.61 1.04
CA PHE A 183 29.08 6.98 -0.27
C PHE A 183 28.59 7.90 -1.40
N PRO A 184 29.40 8.91 -1.80
CA PRO A 184 29.01 9.89 -2.80
C PRO A 184 28.69 9.31 -4.18
N THR A 185 29.26 8.14 -4.49
CA THR A 185 29.04 7.40 -5.75
C THR A 185 27.77 6.55 -5.73
N GLY A 186 27.02 6.54 -4.62
CA GLY A 186 25.86 5.67 -4.44
C GLY A 186 26.24 4.22 -4.13
N LEU A 187 25.36 3.51 -3.42
CA LEU A 187 25.56 2.11 -3.04
C LEU A 187 24.48 1.17 -3.58
N PRO A 188 24.92 -0.06 -3.94
CA PRO A 188 24.20 -1.32 -3.94
C PRO A 188 22.82 -1.42 -3.34
N GLY A 189 21.72 -0.94 -3.91
CA GLY A 189 20.44 -1.11 -3.22
C GLY A 189 20.34 -0.36 -1.89
N GLN A 190 20.94 0.84 -1.81
CA GLN A 190 20.85 1.75 -0.67
C GLN A 190 19.41 1.92 -0.14
N ALA A 191 18.41 1.90 -1.02
CA ALA A 191 17.00 2.00 -0.64
C ALA A 191 16.55 0.88 0.33
N ILE A 192 17.07 -0.33 0.17
CA ILE A 192 16.77 -1.48 1.04
C ILE A 192 17.31 -1.23 2.44
N ILE A 193 18.57 -0.79 2.53
CA ILE A 193 19.24 -0.54 3.81
C ILE A 193 18.58 0.65 4.52
N VAL A 194 18.36 1.75 3.80
CA VAL A 194 17.73 2.97 4.33
C VAL A 194 16.32 2.68 4.84
N SER A 195 15.50 1.98 4.05
CA SER A 195 14.12 1.65 4.47
C SER A 195 14.09 0.68 5.64
N GLY A 196 14.99 -0.30 5.68
CA GLY A 196 15.12 -1.23 6.81
C GLY A 196 15.52 -0.52 8.10
N LEU A 197 16.53 0.35 8.05
CA LEU A 197 16.97 1.15 9.20
C LEU A 197 15.89 2.13 9.67
N ALA A 198 15.20 2.80 8.74
CA ALA A 198 14.06 3.66 9.06
C ALA A 198 12.92 2.87 9.71
N GLY A 199 12.61 1.68 9.20
CA GLY A 199 11.60 0.79 9.77
C GLY A 199 11.95 0.34 11.19
N ALA A 200 13.20 -0.08 11.41
CA ALA A 200 13.71 -0.41 12.74
C ALA A 200 13.64 0.78 13.71
N ALA A 201 13.99 1.99 13.26
CA ALA A 201 13.97 3.19 14.09
C ALA A 201 12.56 3.56 14.57
N VAL A 202 11.54 3.32 13.75
CA VAL A 202 10.15 3.73 14.01
C VAL A 202 9.27 2.55 14.45
N ALA A 203 9.85 1.37 14.70
CA ALA A 203 9.16 0.13 15.02
C ALA A 203 8.18 0.26 16.21
N ASN A 204 8.57 0.97 17.28
CA ASN A 204 7.69 1.16 18.45
C ASN A 204 6.45 2.01 18.13
N VAL A 205 6.57 2.98 17.22
CA VAL A 205 5.43 3.82 16.81
C VAL A 205 4.46 3.01 15.94
N HIS A 206 4.98 2.17 15.05
CA HIS A 206 4.16 1.25 14.27
C HIS A 206 3.44 0.23 15.16
N ALA A 207 4.15 -0.35 16.14
CA ALA A 207 3.54 -1.24 17.13
C ALA A 207 2.41 -0.56 17.92
N ALA A 208 2.59 0.71 18.33
CA ALA A 208 1.55 1.48 18.99
C ALA A 208 0.31 1.71 18.09
N TRP A 209 0.53 1.91 16.80
CA TRP A 209 -0.54 1.97 15.81
C TRP A 209 -1.29 0.63 15.72
N THR A 210 -0.56 -0.49 15.57
CA THR A 210 -1.14 -1.84 15.54
C THR A 210 -1.94 -2.15 16.80
N HIS A 211 -1.40 -1.84 17.98
CA HIS A 211 -2.11 -1.95 19.26
C HIS A 211 -3.39 -1.14 19.27
N LYS A 212 -3.34 0.10 18.75
CA LYS A 212 -4.55 0.90 18.63
C LYS A 212 -5.54 0.26 17.68
N VAL A 213 -5.15 -0.32 16.54
CA VAL A 213 -6.07 -0.94 15.58
C VAL A 213 -6.75 -2.20 16.15
N VAL A 214 -5.98 -3.03 16.87
CA VAL A 214 -6.44 -4.36 17.33
C VAL A 214 -7.20 -4.35 18.65
N SER A 215 -6.88 -3.45 19.58
CA SER A 215 -7.54 -3.37 20.90
C SER A 215 -9.00 -2.93 20.81
N LEU A 216 -9.79 -3.10 21.87
CA LEU A 216 -11.06 -2.38 22.07
C LEU A 216 -10.81 -0.89 22.40
N PRO A 217 -11.82 -0.01 22.28
CA PRO A 217 -11.70 1.37 22.77
C PRO A 217 -11.30 1.36 24.25
N SER A 218 -10.31 2.19 24.60
CA SER A 218 -9.82 2.33 25.97
C SER A 218 -9.33 3.77 26.17
N GLU A 219 -9.46 4.24 27.41
CA GLU A 219 -9.05 5.58 27.87
C GLU A 219 -7.53 5.80 27.85
N ALA A 220 -6.73 4.77 27.54
CA ALA A 220 -5.28 4.89 27.47
C ALA A 220 -4.85 5.96 26.43
N THR A 221 -4.04 6.91 26.90
CA THR A 221 -3.44 7.97 26.08
C THR A 221 -2.47 7.40 25.05
N PHE A 222 -2.13 8.20 24.03
CA PHE A 222 -1.21 7.77 22.98
C PHE A 222 0.15 7.29 23.54
N TRP A 223 0.74 8.04 24.46
CA TRP A 223 2.05 7.73 25.03
C TRP A 223 2.05 6.45 25.87
N GLN A 224 0.95 6.15 26.55
CA GLN A 224 0.77 4.90 27.29
C GLN A 224 0.65 3.67 26.37
N ARG A 225 0.34 3.87 25.08
CA ARG A 225 0.22 2.78 24.10
C ARG A 225 1.53 2.48 23.38
N ILE A 226 2.57 3.30 23.55
CA ILE A 226 3.87 3.04 22.93
C ILE A 226 4.57 1.94 23.75
N PRO A 227 4.97 0.81 23.12
CA PRO A 227 5.71 -0.22 23.82
C PRO A 227 7.01 0.33 24.40
N SER A 228 7.38 -0.15 25.59
CA SER A 228 8.66 0.17 26.22
C SER A 228 9.84 -0.07 25.27
N LYS A 229 10.91 0.72 25.42
CA LYS A 229 12.16 0.56 24.65
C LYS A 229 12.78 -0.83 24.79
N SER A 230 12.46 -1.57 25.86
CA SER A 230 12.87 -2.96 26.05
C SER A 230 12.37 -3.90 24.94
N HIS A 231 11.20 -3.62 24.36
CA HIS A 231 10.60 -4.42 23.27
C HIS A 231 11.18 -4.09 21.89
N TRP A 232 11.96 -3.02 21.75
CA TRP A 232 12.52 -2.58 20.48
C TRP A 232 13.32 -3.69 19.78
N LYS A 233 14.13 -4.46 20.53
CA LYS A 233 14.94 -5.55 19.97
C LYS A 233 14.09 -6.66 19.33
N THR A 234 12.85 -6.83 19.76
CA THR A 234 11.90 -7.81 19.21
C THR A 234 11.14 -7.23 18.01
N LEU A 235 10.78 -5.95 18.06
CA LEU A 235 10.01 -5.26 17.02
C LEU A 235 10.86 -4.87 15.80
N ALA A 236 12.06 -4.37 16.05
CA ALA A 236 12.91 -3.74 15.03
C ALA A 236 13.25 -4.66 13.85
N PRO A 237 13.63 -5.94 14.03
CA PRO A 237 13.94 -6.81 12.90
C PRO A 237 12.74 -7.04 11.99
N ALA A 238 11.55 -7.26 12.57
CA ALA A 238 10.34 -7.50 11.79
C ALA A 238 9.90 -6.24 11.02
N ALA A 239 9.97 -5.07 11.67
CA ALA A 239 9.71 -3.79 11.04
C ALA A 239 10.70 -3.50 9.89
N ALA A 240 12.00 -3.72 10.12
CA ALA A 240 13.03 -3.53 9.10
C ALA A 240 12.81 -4.43 7.87
N ILE A 241 12.49 -5.70 8.07
CA ILE A 241 12.26 -6.64 6.96
C ILE A 241 11.01 -6.24 6.17
N SER A 242 9.93 -5.87 6.88
CA SER A 242 8.66 -5.46 6.27
C SER A 242 8.80 -4.18 5.45
N THR A 243 9.56 -3.18 5.93
CA THR A 243 9.79 -1.94 5.18
C THR A 243 10.79 -2.10 4.04
N ALA A 244 11.75 -3.02 4.16
CA ALA A 244 12.75 -3.31 3.13
C ALA A 244 12.20 -4.18 1.98
N MET A 245 11.25 -5.09 2.26
CA MET A 245 10.75 -6.06 1.27
C MET A 245 10.16 -5.46 0.00
N PRO A 246 9.36 -4.38 0.03
CA PRO A 246 8.87 -3.74 -1.18
C PRO A 246 10.00 -3.28 -2.11
N TYR A 247 11.10 -2.79 -1.56
CA TYR A 247 12.27 -2.41 -2.36
C TYR A 247 12.93 -3.64 -2.95
N ILE A 248 13.17 -4.70 -2.16
CA ILE A 248 13.72 -5.96 -2.67
C ILE A 248 12.88 -6.52 -3.82
N SER A 249 11.55 -6.51 -3.67
CA SER A 249 10.61 -6.90 -4.71
C SER A 249 10.75 -6.04 -5.98
N LEU A 250 10.92 -4.72 -5.81
CA LEU A 250 11.16 -3.79 -6.92
C LEU A 250 12.49 -4.08 -7.64
N TYR A 251 13.59 -4.26 -6.91
CA TYR A 251 14.89 -4.60 -7.50
C TYR A 251 14.84 -5.92 -8.27
N LEU A 252 14.20 -6.94 -7.69
CA LEU A 252 14.07 -8.24 -8.34
C LEU A 252 13.20 -8.16 -9.61
N THR A 253 12.10 -7.41 -9.55
CA THR A 253 11.23 -7.15 -10.71
C THR A 253 11.96 -6.35 -11.79
N GLY A 254 12.73 -5.33 -11.40
CA GLY A 254 13.56 -4.54 -12.31
C GLY A 254 14.62 -5.40 -12.99
N GLY A 255 15.27 -6.30 -12.24
CA GLY A 255 16.22 -7.27 -12.78
C GLY A 255 15.59 -8.19 -13.84
N ILE A 256 14.37 -8.69 -13.60
CA ILE A 256 13.62 -9.47 -14.59
C ILE A 256 13.25 -8.61 -15.81
N ALA A 257 12.81 -7.38 -15.61
CA ALA A 257 12.51 -6.46 -16.72
C ALA A 257 13.76 -6.20 -17.58
N MET A 258 14.93 -6.05 -16.95
CA MET A 258 16.21 -5.91 -17.67
C MET A 258 16.60 -7.18 -18.40
N PHE A 259 16.47 -8.33 -17.76
CA PHE A 259 16.74 -9.63 -18.36
C PHE A 259 15.86 -9.88 -19.60
N LEU A 260 14.59 -9.47 -19.56
CA LEU A 260 13.66 -9.54 -20.69
C LEU A 260 13.90 -8.42 -21.73
N GLY A 261 14.89 -7.55 -21.52
CA GLY A 261 15.28 -6.51 -22.46
C GLY A 261 14.35 -5.30 -22.51
N LEU A 262 13.46 -5.10 -21.52
CA LEU A 262 12.57 -3.93 -21.50
C LEU A 262 13.33 -2.60 -21.37
N HIS A 263 14.55 -2.63 -20.81
CA HIS A 263 15.41 -1.45 -20.68
C HIS A 263 16.00 -0.97 -22.02
N LYS A 264 15.93 -1.79 -23.08
CA LYS A 264 16.47 -1.49 -24.43
C LYS A 264 15.39 -1.05 -25.41
N LEU A 265 14.19 -0.73 -24.92
CA LEU A 265 13.09 -0.28 -25.77
C LEU A 265 13.39 1.13 -26.27
N ASP A 266 13.68 1.23 -27.56
CA ASP A 266 13.90 2.50 -28.24
C ASP A 266 12.55 3.12 -28.59
N GLN A 267 12.22 4.26 -27.96
CA GLN A 267 10.90 4.89 -28.07
C GLN A 267 10.58 5.34 -29.50
N ASP A 268 11.61 5.71 -30.27
CA ASP A 268 11.47 6.20 -31.65
C ASP A 268 11.12 5.08 -32.65
N ASN A 269 11.33 3.81 -32.26
CA ASN A 269 11.08 2.65 -33.13
C ASN A 269 9.74 1.95 -32.85
N LEU A 270 8.98 2.36 -31.83
CA LEU A 270 7.72 1.70 -31.43
C LEU A 270 6.63 1.81 -32.51
N GLU A 271 6.64 2.87 -33.31
CA GLU A 271 5.68 3.08 -34.40
C GLU A 271 5.88 2.10 -35.57
N GLN A 272 7.08 1.52 -35.71
CA GLN A 272 7.44 0.59 -36.78
C GLN A 272 7.31 -0.88 -36.37
N TYR A 273 6.79 -1.16 -35.18
CA TYR A 273 6.70 -2.53 -34.68
C TYR A 273 5.70 -3.36 -35.48
N THR A 274 6.17 -4.48 -36.02
CA THR A 274 5.30 -5.52 -36.61
C THR A 274 4.38 -6.11 -35.53
N ARG A 275 3.20 -6.62 -35.90
CA ARG A 275 2.25 -7.29 -34.99
C ARG A 275 2.91 -8.35 -34.08
N GLY A 276 3.86 -9.12 -34.61
CA GLY A 276 4.62 -10.11 -33.84
C GLY A 276 5.55 -9.51 -32.77
N GLN A 277 6.13 -8.33 -33.02
CA GLN A 277 6.97 -7.61 -32.06
C GLN A 277 6.11 -7.02 -30.93
N TRP A 278 4.92 -6.48 -31.26
CA TRP A 278 3.94 -6.06 -30.26
C TRP A 278 3.48 -7.21 -29.36
N MET A 279 3.22 -8.40 -29.93
CA MET A 279 2.88 -9.59 -29.13
C MET A 279 4.04 -10.03 -28.23
N CYS A 280 5.28 -10.00 -28.73
CA CYS A 280 6.47 -10.34 -27.93
C CYS A 280 6.68 -9.33 -26.79
N LEU A 281 6.54 -8.03 -27.07
CA LEU A 281 6.62 -6.97 -26.06
C LEU A 281 5.53 -7.15 -25.01
N GLY A 282 4.27 -7.36 -25.43
CA GLY A 282 3.15 -7.61 -24.54
C GLY A 282 3.38 -8.82 -23.64
N ALA A 283 3.91 -9.92 -24.18
CA ALA A 283 4.26 -11.11 -23.41
C ALA A 283 5.36 -10.84 -22.37
N ARG A 284 6.40 -10.06 -22.72
CA ARG A 284 7.47 -9.68 -21.79
C ARG A 284 6.96 -8.79 -20.66
N VAL A 285 6.16 -7.77 -20.99
CA VAL A 285 5.51 -6.89 -20.00
C VAL A 285 4.61 -7.70 -19.08
N LEU A 286 3.78 -8.59 -19.64
CA LEU A 286 2.91 -9.46 -18.86
C LEU A 286 3.72 -10.37 -17.93
N ALA A 287 4.81 -10.97 -18.42
CA ALA A 287 5.69 -11.79 -17.60
C ALA A 287 6.32 -10.99 -16.45
N THR A 288 6.79 -9.76 -16.69
CA THR A 288 7.29 -8.86 -15.64
C THR A 288 6.20 -8.52 -14.62
N VAL A 289 4.97 -8.22 -15.05
CA VAL A 289 3.85 -7.92 -14.15
C VAL A 289 3.46 -9.14 -13.31
N VAL A 290 3.37 -10.34 -13.92
CA VAL A 290 3.10 -11.59 -13.20
C VAL A 290 4.19 -11.87 -12.17
N PHE A 291 5.45 -11.65 -12.53
CA PHE A 291 6.57 -11.78 -11.61
C PHE A 291 6.49 -10.78 -10.45
N ALA A 292 6.17 -9.50 -10.71
CA ALA A 292 5.98 -8.48 -9.68
C ALA A 292 4.83 -8.82 -8.71
N MET A 293 3.75 -9.42 -9.23
CA MET A 293 2.67 -9.94 -8.38
C MET A 293 3.19 -11.08 -7.52
N PHE A 294 3.93 -12.03 -8.09
CA PHE A 294 4.50 -13.16 -7.35
C PHE A 294 5.42 -12.69 -6.22
N THR A 295 6.36 -11.79 -6.49
CA THR A 295 7.25 -11.24 -5.45
C THR A 295 6.46 -10.52 -4.36
N THR A 296 5.44 -9.75 -4.71
CA THR A 296 4.56 -9.11 -3.72
C THR A 296 3.85 -10.14 -2.83
N LEU A 297 3.32 -11.21 -3.43
CA LEU A 297 2.60 -12.27 -2.72
C LEU A 297 3.50 -13.10 -1.79
N PHE A 298 4.71 -13.41 -2.22
CA PHE A 298 5.62 -14.33 -1.51
C PHE A 298 6.69 -13.64 -0.66
N LEU A 299 6.94 -12.34 -0.87
CA LEU A 299 7.91 -11.58 -0.08
C LEU A 299 7.23 -10.53 0.80
N CYS A 300 6.43 -9.64 0.21
CA CYS A 300 5.86 -8.51 0.95
C CYS A 300 4.77 -8.95 1.93
N ILE A 301 3.82 -9.79 1.49
CA ILE A 301 2.72 -10.24 2.36
C ILE A 301 3.25 -10.98 3.61
N PRO A 302 4.15 -11.97 3.49
CA PRO A 302 4.68 -12.64 4.67
C PRO A 302 5.38 -11.70 5.65
N ALA A 303 6.14 -10.73 5.14
CA ALA A 303 6.85 -9.77 5.97
C ALA A 303 5.91 -8.84 6.76
N VAL A 304 4.83 -8.36 6.14
CA VAL A 304 3.83 -7.54 6.84
C VAL A 304 3.05 -8.39 7.85
N VAL A 305 2.65 -9.61 7.48
CA VAL A 305 1.93 -10.53 8.37
C VAL A 305 2.75 -10.85 9.62
N THR A 306 4.05 -11.14 9.47
CA THR A 306 4.92 -11.44 10.61
C THR A 306 5.11 -10.21 11.50
N GLN A 307 5.33 -9.03 10.91
CA GLN A 307 5.44 -7.79 11.68
C GLN A 307 4.18 -7.54 12.52
N VAL A 308 3.00 -7.53 11.88
CA VAL A 308 1.72 -7.27 12.57
C VAL A 308 1.48 -8.30 13.68
N ARG A 309 1.81 -9.57 13.45
CA ARG A 309 1.66 -10.63 14.44
C ARG A 309 2.61 -10.46 15.63
N ILE A 310 3.88 -10.14 15.39
CA ILE A 310 4.85 -9.86 16.46
C ILE A 310 4.41 -8.64 17.28
N GLU A 311 3.93 -7.58 16.61
CA GLU A 311 3.42 -6.39 17.28
C GLU A 311 2.21 -6.72 18.14
N SER A 312 1.26 -7.51 17.62
CA SER A 312 0.08 -7.95 18.36
C SER A 312 0.41 -8.88 19.53
N SER A 313 1.51 -9.64 19.48
CA SER A 313 1.91 -10.52 20.59
C SER A 313 2.39 -9.76 21.82
N ILE A 314 2.86 -8.52 21.63
CA ILE A 314 3.35 -7.64 22.70
C ILE A 314 2.21 -6.74 23.23
N LEU A 315 0.97 -6.94 22.75
CA LEU A 315 -0.19 -6.22 23.27
C LEU A 315 -0.37 -6.57 24.77
N PRO A 316 -0.52 -5.58 25.66
CA PRO A 316 -0.74 -5.82 27.07
C PRO A 316 -1.95 -6.72 27.34
N GLU A 317 -1.83 -7.62 28.32
CA GLU A 317 -2.84 -8.66 28.57
C GLU A 317 -4.18 -8.08 29.09
N ASP A 318 -4.13 -6.90 29.71
CA ASP A 318 -5.28 -6.12 30.19
C ASP A 318 -6.12 -5.48 29.06
N GLN A 319 -5.64 -5.50 27.81
CA GLN A 319 -6.34 -4.88 26.69
C GLN A 319 -7.09 -5.89 25.83
N ASP A 320 -8.40 -5.94 25.97
CA ASP A 320 -9.27 -6.76 25.11
C ASP A 320 -9.12 -6.40 23.63
N THR A 321 -9.32 -7.39 22.75
CA THR A 321 -9.17 -7.24 21.30
C THR A 321 -10.52 -7.18 20.59
N ILE A 322 -10.62 -6.38 19.53
CA ILE A 322 -11.88 -6.20 18.77
C ILE A 322 -12.23 -7.41 17.91
N VAL A 323 -11.22 -8.19 17.51
CA VAL A 323 -11.36 -9.48 16.84
C VAL A 323 -10.80 -10.58 17.74
N PRO A 324 -11.33 -11.81 17.67
CA PRO A 324 -10.77 -12.94 18.39
C PRO A 324 -9.31 -13.16 17.99
N PHE A 325 -8.42 -13.10 18.98
CA PHE A 325 -6.98 -13.13 18.79
C PHE A 325 -6.36 -14.21 19.67
N ASP A 326 -5.67 -15.17 19.05
CA ASP A 326 -4.91 -16.18 19.79
C ASP A 326 -3.57 -15.59 20.24
N ARG A 327 -3.55 -15.07 21.47
CA ARG A 327 -2.35 -14.50 22.12
C ARG A 327 -1.24 -15.54 22.33
N THR A 328 -1.58 -16.83 22.39
CA THR A 328 -0.60 -17.91 22.58
C THR A 328 0.04 -18.37 21.27
N PHE A 329 -0.49 -17.92 20.11
CA PHE A 329 -0.07 -18.34 18.78
C PHE A 329 0.09 -19.86 18.66
N SER A 330 -0.98 -20.58 19.01
CA SER A 330 -1.04 -22.05 19.08
C SER A 330 -0.13 -22.64 20.18
N GLY A 331 -0.13 -22.02 21.37
CA GLY A 331 0.62 -22.49 22.54
C GLY A 331 2.12 -22.23 22.50
N LYS A 332 2.63 -21.50 21.51
CA LYS A 332 4.06 -21.19 21.35
C LYS A 332 4.52 -19.97 22.16
N VAL A 333 3.59 -19.12 22.56
CA VAL A 333 3.85 -17.98 23.43
C VAL A 333 3.19 -18.25 24.77
N VAL A 334 4.02 -18.41 25.79
CA VAL A 334 3.58 -18.42 27.20
C VAL A 334 3.59 -16.96 27.69
N SER A 335 2.52 -16.54 28.36
CA SER A 335 2.40 -15.19 28.94
C SER A 335 3.54 -14.91 29.92
N GLN A 336 3.91 -13.63 30.07
CA GLN A 336 4.92 -13.24 31.06
C GLN A 336 4.47 -13.56 32.48
N LEU A 337 3.16 -13.51 32.75
CA LEU A 337 2.56 -13.91 34.02
C LEU A 337 2.77 -15.39 34.35
N LEU A 338 2.91 -16.26 33.34
CA LEU A 338 3.18 -17.70 33.50
C LEU A 338 4.67 -18.05 33.35
N GLY A 339 5.59 -17.06 33.45
CA GLY A 339 7.03 -17.28 33.35
C GLY A 339 7.56 -17.42 31.92
N GLY A 340 6.73 -17.11 30.91
CA GLY A 340 7.09 -17.15 29.51
C GLY A 340 7.72 -15.86 28.96
N SER A 341 8.23 -15.94 27.73
CA SER A 341 8.82 -14.80 27.02
C SER A 341 7.78 -13.71 26.70
N GLY A 342 6.50 -14.09 26.50
CA GLY A 342 5.42 -13.19 26.06
C GLY A 342 5.57 -12.65 24.64
N LYS A 343 6.42 -13.25 23.81
CA LYS A 343 6.76 -12.77 22.46
C LYS A 343 7.04 -13.93 21.52
N ILE A 344 6.67 -13.77 20.25
CA ILE A 344 6.89 -14.75 19.17
C ILE A 344 8.07 -14.33 18.28
N GLY A 345 8.86 -15.31 17.83
CA GLY A 345 9.91 -15.09 16.83
C GLY A 345 9.35 -14.97 15.40
N PHE A 346 10.12 -14.39 14.48
CA PHE A 346 9.69 -14.15 13.08
C PHE A 346 9.25 -15.42 12.34
N LEU A 347 10.05 -16.50 12.39
CA LEU A 347 9.72 -17.76 11.73
C LEU A 347 8.48 -18.44 12.34
N ASP A 348 8.32 -18.34 13.65
CA ASP A 348 7.17 -18.90 14.36
C ASP A 348 5.88 -18.11 14.07
N ALA A 349 5.97 -16.78 13.94
CA ALA A 349 4.83 -15.92 13.57
C ALA A 349 4.29 -16.26 12.18
N TRP A 350 5.18 -16.58 11.23
CA TRP A 350 4.78 -17.01 9.88
C TRP A 350 4.22 -18.44 9.85
N ARG A 351 4.89 -19.38 10.55
CA ARG A 351 4.47 -20.79 10.60
C ARG A 351 3.12 -20.96 11.29
N SER A 352 2.81 -20.16 12.31
CA SER A 352 1.51 -20.15 12.99
C SER A 352 0.38 -19.53 12.16
N PHE A 353 0.65 -19.02 10.95
CA PHE A 353 -0.38 -18.47 10.07
C PHE A 353 -0.93 -19.57 9.17
N ASN A 354 -2.06 -20.16 9.56
CA ASN A 354 -2.67 -21.31 8.87
C ASN A 354 -3.02 -21.01 7.41
N TRP A 355 -3.03 -22.06 6.57
CA TRP A 355 -3.34 -21.96 5.14
C TRP A 355 -4.72 -21.34 4.86
N GLU A 356 -5.73 -21.66 5.68
CA GLU A 356 -7.07 -21.06 5.58
C GLU A 356 -7.03 -19.53 5.78
N ALA A 357 -6.25 -19.07 6.75
CA ALA A 357 -6.07 -17.64 7.02
C ALA A 357 -5.28 -16.94 5.91
N ARG A 358 -4.25 -17.60 5.34
CA ARG A 358 -3.52 -17.12 4.15
C ARG A 358 -4.44 -16.93 2.95
N ARG A 359 -5.27 -17.93 2.64
CA ARG A 359 -6.24 -17.86 1.54
C ARG A 359 -7.28 -16.74 1.77
N ARG A 360 -7.72 -16.54 3.01
CA ARG A 360 -8.63 -15.43 3.37
C ARG A 360 -7.97 -14.07 3.14
N LEU A 361 -6.74 -13.90 3.60
CA LEU A 361 -5.96 -12.67 3.41
C LEU A 361 -5.70 -12.37 1.93
N LEU A 362 -5.36 -13.39 1.14
CA LEU A 362 -5.16 -13.24 -0.30
C LEU A 362 -6.45 -12.77 -1.00
N LYS A 363 -7.59 -13.41 -0.70
CA LYS A 363 -8.90 -13.00 -1.22
C LYS A 363 -9.24 -11.56 -0.80
N LEU A 364 -8.89 -11.18 0.42
CA LEU A 364 -9.09 -9.82 0.90
C LEU A 364 -8.25 -8.82 0.09
N TYR A 365 -6.96 -9.06 -0.14
CA TYR A 365 -6.13 -8.19 -0.97
C TYR A 365 -6.62 -8.07 -2.41
N VAL A 366 -7.09 -9.17 -3.03
CA VAL A 366 -7.72 -9.11 -4.36
C VAL A 366 -8.94 -8.20 -4.37
N LYS A 367 -9.82 -8.32 -3.36
CA LYS A 367 -11.00 -7.45 -3.22
C LYS A 367 -10.61 -5.98 -3.01
N ILE A 368 -9.60 -5.73 -2.16
CA ILE A 368 -9.09 -4.38 -1.91
C ILE A 368 -8.53 -3.78 -3.21
N GLY A 369 -7.73 -4.55 -3.96
CA GLY A 369 -7.20 -4.14 -5.25
C GLY A 369 -8.30 -3.78 -6.24
N ALA A 370 -9.33 -4.62 -6.38
CA ALA A 370 -10.47 -4.34 -7.25
C ALA A 370 -11.22 -3.05 -6.86
N ILE A 371 -11.45 -2.83 -5.56
CA ILE A 371 -12.10 -1.61 -5.06
C ILE A 371 -11.24 -0.38 -5.33
N MET A 372 -9.92 -0.46 -5.09
CA MET A 372 -8.98 0.65 -5.33
C MET A 372 -8.86 1.00 -6.81
N MET A 373 -8.80 0.00 -7.69
CA MET A 373 -8.79 0.20 -9.15
C MET A 373 -10.08 0.86 -9.63
N PHE A 374 -11.24 0.40 -9.13
CA PHE A 374 -12.52 1.00 -9.46
C PHE A 374 -12.63 2.44 -8.96
N ALA A 375 -12.21 2.71 -7.72
CA ALA A 375 -12.21 4.07 -7.17
C ALA A 375 -11.28 5.01 -7.96
N MET A 376 -10.09 4.54 -8.34
CA MET A 376 -9.15 5.30 -9.17
C MET A 376 -9.72 5.57 -10.56
N PHE A 377 -10.40 4.59 -11.16
CA PHE A 377 -11.09 4.75 -12.43
C PHE A 377 -12.17 5.83 -12.35
N VAL A 378 -13.03 5.79 -11.32
CA VAL A 378 -14.08 6.80 -11.10
C VAL A 378 -13.48 8.19 -10.89
N VAL A 379 -12.50 8.32 -9.99
CA VAL A 379 -11.81 9.59 -9.73
C VAL A 379 -11.16 10.13 -11.00
N GLY A 380 -10.47 9.29 -11.76
CA GLY A 380 -9.85 9.68 -13.03
C GLY A 380 -10.86 10.20 -14.04
N HIS A 381 -12.04 9.56 -14.15
CA HIS A 381 -13.11 10.03 -15.03
C HIS A 381 -13.74 11.34 -14.54
N VAL A 382 -13.94 11.50 -13.24
CA VAL A 382 -14.46 12.75 -12.66
C VAL A 382 -13.49 13.90 -12.92
N LEU A 383 -12.19 13.72 -12.66
CA LEU A 383 -11.19 14.75 -12.91
C LEU A 383 -11.05 15.05 -14.41
N ALA A 384 -11.09 14.03 -15.28
CA ALA A 384 -11.07 14.24 -16.73
C ALA A 384 -12.31 14.99 -17.21
N PHE A 385 -13.48 14.69 -16.65
CA PHE A 385 -14.72 15.42 -16.92
C PHE A 385 -14.66 16.86 -16.42
N GLU A 386 -14.12 17.11 -15.23
CA GLU A 386 -13.94 18.48 -14.72
C GLU A 386 -12.98 19.28 -15.60
N VAL A 387 -11.86 18.68 -16.02
CA VAL A 387 -10.93 19.31 -16.98
C VAL A 387 -11.65 19.61 -18.29
N PHE A 388 -12.43 18.67 -18.82
CA PHE A 388 -13.21 18.87 -20.04
C PHE A 388 -14.31 19.93 -19.87
N ALA A 389 -14.98 20.01 -18.72
CA ALA A 389 -16.03 21.00 -18.47
C ALA A 389 -15.46 22.41 -18.30
N VAL A 390 -14.30 22.54 -17.64
CA VAL A 390 -13.62 23.82 -17.42
C VAL A 390 -12.90 24.30 -18.68
N MET A 391 -12.23 23.41 -19.41
CA MET A 391 -11.48 23.75 -20.63
C MET A 391 -12.30 23.59 -21.91
N GLY A 392 -13.50 23.00 -21.87
CA GLY A 392 -14.29 22.65 -23.05
C GLY A 392 -14.51 23.78 -24.06
N PRO A 393 -14.88 25.01 -23.63
CA PRO A 393 -15.01 26.14 -24.54
C PRO A 393 -13.68 26.52 -25.22
N GLN A 394 -12.60 26.57 -24.43
CA GLN A 394 -11.26 26.97 -24.90
C GLN A 394 -10.59 25.88 -25.75
N LEU A 395 -10.84 24.61 -25.43
CA LEU A 395 -10.38 23.46 -26.20
C LEU A 395 -11.14 23.35 -27.53
N GLY A 396 -12.43 23.71 -27.53
CA GLY A 396 -13.24 23.80 -28.75
C GLY A 396 -12.74 24.89 -29.69
N GLU A 397 -12.42 26.07 -29.18
CA GLU A 397 -11.80 27.16 -29.95
C GLU A 397 -10.40 26.78 -30.43
N PHE A 398 -9.58 26.16 -29.58
CA PHE A 398 -8.25 25.66 -29.95
C PHE A 398 -8.31 24.60 -31.07
N LEU A 399 -9.24 23.64 -30.99
CA LEU A 399 -9.44 22.61 -32.00
C LEU A 399 -10.06 23.17 -33.29
N ALA A 400 -10.96 24.15 -33.20
CA ALA A 400 -11.53 24.84 -34.36
C ALA A 400 -10.47 25.68 -35.09
N LYS A 401 -9.59 26.38 -34.37
CA LYS A 401 -8.47 27.16 -34.91
C LYS A 401 -7.41 26.23 -35.51
N ALA A 402 -7.07 25.12 -34.86
CA ALA A 402 -6.19 24.09 -35.42
C ALA A 402 -6.74 23.42 -36.70
N ARG A 403 -8.07 23.31 -36.82
CA ARG A 403 -8.74 22.83 -38.05
C ARG A 403 -8.70 23.88 -39.16
N HIS A 404 -8.86 25.16 -38.82
CA HIS A 404 -8.84 26.27 -39.76
C HIS A 404 -7.42 26.55 -40.30
N ASP A 405 -6.39 26.33 -39.48
CA ASP A 405 -4.97 26.50 -39.84
C ASP A 405 -4.38 25.27 -40.57
N GLY A 406 -5.21 24.28 -40.93
CA GLY A 406 -4.80 23.14 -41.76
C GLY A 406 -4.01 22.02 -41.06
N PHE A 407 -4.00 21.97 -39.73
CA PHE A 407 -3.23 20.96 -38.96
C PHE A 407 -3.93 19.61 -38.78
N VAL A 408 -5.18 19.46 -39.25
CA VAL A 408 -5.88 18.17 -39.30
C VAL A 408 -6.25 17.88 -40.75
N GLN A 409 -5.38 17.12 -41.44
CA GLN A 409 -5.72 16.53 -42.73
C GLN A 409 -6.86 15.53 -42.54
N GLN A 410 -7.86 15.62 -43.42
CA GLN A 410 -8.93 14.63 -43.51
C GLN A 410 -8.33 13.25 -43.83
N SER A 411 -8.56 12.28 -42.94
CA SER A 411 -8.61 10.86 -43.28
C SER A 411 -9.83 10.24 -42.62
#